data_AF-A0AAU8SFQ9-F1
#
_entry.id   AF-A0AAU8SFQ9-F1
#
_cell.length_a   1.000
_cell.length_b   1.000
_cell.length_c   1.000
_cell.angle_alpha   90.00
_cell.angle_beta   90.00
_cell.angle_gamma   90.00
#
_symmetry.space_group_name_H-M   'P 1'
#
loop_
_entity.id
_entity.type
_entity.pdbx_description
1 polymer ?
#
loop_
_entity_poly.entity_id
_entity_poly.type
_entity_poly.pdbx_seq_one_letter_code
_entity_poly.pdbx_strand_id
1 'polypeptide(L)'
;MLKRAWRGEERLWKVWWLLGMPLNLIGVAAAEWFQSGGLSPALILGLFTIYSALYFAWCNAAWGCSKNVDNRLWMYVARVLVVLGLIRYFQEVAQSLKA
;
A
#
# COMPACT_ATOMS: atom_id res chain seq x y z
N MET A 1 -13.64 2.82 11.68
CA MET A 1 -13.30 2.79 10.25
C MET A 1 -12.53 1.52 9.86
N LEU A 2 -11.36 1.24 10.46
CA LEU A 2 -10.51 0.09 10.11
C LEU A 2 -11.23 -1.27 10.14
N LYS A 3 -12.01 -1.57 11.19
CA LYS A 3 -12.79 -2.82 11.30
C LYS A 3 -13.79 -3.01 10.14
N ARG A 4 -14.40 -1.92 9.65
CA ARG A 4 -15.33 -1.97 8.51
C ARG A 4 -14.59 -2.12 7.19
N ALA A 5 -13.45 -1.43 7.04
CA ALA A 5 -12.58 -1.56 5.87
C ALA A 5 -12.07 -3.00 5.71
N TRP A 6 -11.69 -3.66 6.81
CA TRP A 6 -11.25 -5.05 6.81
C TRP A 6 -12.35 -6.03 6.38
N ARG A 7 -13.60 -5.77 6.78
CA ARG A 7 -14.77 -6.56 6.34
C ARG A 7 -15.23 -6.21 4.91
N GLY A 8 -14.61 -5.23 4.26
CA GLY A 8 -15.05 -4.78 2.94
C GLY A 8 -16.40 -4.09 2.97
N GLU A 9 -16.79 -3.43 4.07
CA GLU A 9 -18.07 -2.72 4.23
C GLU A 9 -17.92 -1.19 4.14
N GLU A 10 -16.69 -0.68 4.12
CA GLU A 10 -16.42 0.76 4.07
C GLU A 10 -16.40 1.27 2.62
N ARG A 11 -16.68 2.58 2.44
CA ARG A 11 -16.59 3.21 1.11
C ARG A 11 -15.15 3.20 0.61
N LEU A 12 -14.95 2.78 -0.65
CA LEU A 12 -13.62 2.68 -1.25
C LEU A 12 -12.82 3.97 -1.12
N TRP A 13 -13.42 5.13 -1.38
CA TRP A 13 -12.69 6.41 -1.39
C TRP A 13 -12.03 6.70 -0.04
N LYS A 14 -12.61 6.29 1.10
CA LYS A 14 -12.00 6.48 2.41
C LYS A 14 -10.77 5.59 2.57
N VAL A 15 -10.89 4.32 2.19
CA VAL A 15 -9.78 3.37 2.25
C VAL A 15 -8.66 3.79 1.30
N TRP A 16 -9.01 4.28 0.12
CA TRP A 16 -8.06 4.73 -0.88
C TRP A 16 -7.31 5.99 -0.43
N TRP A 17 -8.04 7.04 -0.07
CA TRP A 17 -7.45 8.35 0.23
C TRP A 17 -6.95 8.50 1.66
N LEU A 18 -7.61 7.92 2.66
CA LEU A 18 -7.21 8.10 4.08
C LEU A 18 -6.19 7.06 4.55
N LEU A 19 -6.05 5.93 3.85
CA LEU A 19 -5.07 4.91 4.21
C LEU A 19 -4.00 4.78 3.12
N GLY A 20 -4.41 4.63 1.86
CA GLY A 20 -3.49 4.40 0.75
C GLY A 20 -2.57 5.58 0.48
N MET A 21 -3.12 6.79 0.37
CA MET A 21 -2.32 7.99 0.07
C MET A 21 -1.30 8.32 1.17
N PRO A 22 -1.67 8.37 2.47
CA PRO A 22 -0.70 8.56 3.55
C PRO A 22 0.36 7.46 3.58
N LEU A 23 -0.02 6.20 3.36
CA LEU A 23 0.93 5.09 3.32
C LEU A 23 1.95 5.28 2.20
N ASN A 24 1.52 5.64 0.99
CA ASN A 24 2.44 5.89 -0.13
C ASN A 24 3.36 7.08 0.14
N LEU A 25 2.85 8.17 0.74
CA LEU A 25 3.69 9.32 1.11
C LEU A 25 4.77 8.93 2.14
N ILE A 26 4.40 8.14 3.14
CA ILE A 26 5.35 7.60 4.13
C ILE A 26 6.40 6.73 3.43
N GLY A 27 5.99 5.90 2.47
CA GLY A 27 6.90 5.05 1.69
C GLY A 27 7.94 5.87 0.92
N VAL A 28 7.52 6.92 0.22
CA VAL A 28 8.42 7.83 -0.52
C VAL A 28 9.38 8.54 0.42
N ALA A 29 8.87 9.15 1.51
CA ALA A 29 9.71 9.83 2.48
C ALA A 29 10.72 8.89 3.16
N ALA A 30 10.30 7.67 3.48
CA ALA A 30 11.19 6.65 4.05
C ALA A 30 12.29 6.26 3.07
N ALA A 31 11.97 6.10 1.78
CA ALA A 31 12.96 5.78 0.75
C ALA A 31 14.03 6.87 0.61
N GLU A 32 13.64 8.14 0.60
CA GLU A 32 14.58 9.27 0.59
C GLU A 32 15.45 9.30 1.86
N TRP A 33 14.84 9.06 3.02
CA TRP A 33 15.56 9.04 4.28
C TRP A 33 16.58 7.89 4.35
N PHE A 34 16.26 6.71 3.83
CA PHE A 34 17.21 5.59 3.74
C PHE A 34 18.43 5.93 2.89
N GLN A 35 18.25 6.70 1.81
CA GLN A 35 19.37 7.13 0.95
C GLN A 35 20.27 8.18 1.63
N SER A 36 19.76 8.95 2.61
CA SER A 36 20.52 10.00 3.29
C SER A 36 21.62 9.49 4.24
N GLY A 37 21.65 8.19 4.53
CA GLY A 37 22.69 7.54 5.33
C GLY A 37 22.59 7.88 6.83
N GLY A 38 22.18 6.91 7.65
CA GLY A 38 22.08 7.11 9.11
C GLY A 38 21.38 6.01 9.89
N LEU A 39 20.85 4.98 9.22
CA LEU A 39 20.08 3.90 9.85
C LEU A 39 20.83 2.57 9.76
N SER A 40 20.76 1.78 10.83
CA SER A 40 21.37 0.45 10.85
C SER A 40 20.61 -0.51 9.91
N PRO A 41 21.29 -1.51 9.30
CA PRO A 41 20.63 -2.47 8.42
C PRO A 41 19.44 -3.19 9.06
N ALA A 42 19.54 -3.52 10.35
CA ALA A 42 18.46 -4.15 11.10
C ALA A 42 17.22 -3.26 11.21
N LEU A 43 17.41 -1.95 11.43
CA LEU A 43 16.31 -0.99 11.51
C LEU A 43 15.65 -0.78 10.14
N ILE A 44 16.44 -0.71 9.07
CA ILE A 44 15.94 -0.62 7.69
C ILE A 44 15.05 -1.84 7.38
N LEU A 45 15.53 -3.05 7.68
CA LEU A 45 14.78 -4.28 7.45
C LEU A 45 13.48 -4.34 8.26
N GLY A 46 13.52 -3.91 9.52
CA GLY A 46 12.34 -3.82 10.38
C GLY A 46 11.29 -2.86 9.83
N LEU A 47 11.70 -1.64 9.46
CA LEU A 47 10.82 -0.63 8.87
C LEU A 47 10.23 -1.10 7.54
N PHE A 48 11.06 -1.69 6.67
CA PHE A 48 10.61 -2.27 5.40
C PHE A 48 9.56 -3.38 5.62
N THR A 49 9.76 -4.25 6.61
CA THR A 49 8.81 -5.32 6.95
C THR A 49 7.47 -4.76 7.44
N ILE A 50 7.50 -3.76 8.32
CA ILE A 50 6.29 -3.09 8.83
C ILE A 50 5.55 -2.41 7.67
N TYR A 51 6.26 -1.67 6.83
CA TYR A 51 5.69 -1.01 5.66
C TYR A 51 5.03 -2.02 4.70
N SER A 52 5.73 -3.12 4.40
CA SER A 52 5.21 -4.22 3.59
C SER A 52 3.87 -4.74 4.13
N ALA A 53 3.82 -5.04 5.44
CA ALA A 53 2.62 -5.55 6.08
C ALA A 53 1.44 -4.57 5.99
N LEU A 54 1.70 -3.27 6.22
CA LEU A 54 0.69 -2.21 6.08
C LEU A 54 0.21 -2.07 4.64
N TYR A 55 1.11 -2.18 3.66
CA TYR A 55 0.78 -2.10 2.24
C TYR A 55 -0.12 -3.27 1.82
N PHE A 56 0.23 -4.50 2.18
CA PHE A 56 -0.63 -5.66 1.90
C PHE A 56 -1.96 -5.58 2.63
N ALA A 57 -1.99 -5.12 3.88
CA ALA A 57 -3.23 -4.88 4.62
C ALA A 57 -4.12 -3.86 3.91
N TRP A 58 -3.54 -2.78 3.39
CA TRP A 58 -4.25 -1.80 2.59
C TRP A 58 -4.75 -2.39 1.26
N CYS A 59 -3.93 -3.13 0.52
CA CYS A 59 -4.35 -3.79 -0.72
C CYS A 59 -5.54 -4.72 -0.49
N ASN A 60 -5.51 -5.53 0.58
CA ASN A 60 -6.62 -6.42 0.94
C ASN A 60 -7.91 -5.62 1.27
N ALA A 61 -7.78 -4.57 2.09
CA ALA A 61 -8.92 -3.71 2.42
C ALA A 61 -9.49 -2.98 1.20
N ALA A 62 -8.62 -2.43 0.33
CA ALA A 62 -9.01 -1.74 -0.90
C ALA A 62 -9.69 -2.70 -1.88
N TRP A 63 -9.17 -3.93 -2.00
CA TRP A 63 -9.79 -4.97 -2.82
C TRP A 63 -11.19 -5.35 -2.32
N GLY A 64 -11.34 -5.58 -1.01
CA GLY A 64 -12.64 -5.87 -0.39
C GLY A 64 -13.64 -4.71 -0.57
N CYS A 65 -13.19 -3.48 -0.30
CA CYS A 65 -14.02 -2.27 -0.40
C CYS A 65 -14.27 -1.81 -1.84
N SER A 66 -13.60 -2.37 -2.84
CA SER A 66 -13.79 -2.00 -4.25
C SER A 66 -15.22 -2.18 -4.74
N LYS A 67 -16.00 -3.05 -4.09
CA LYS A 67 -17.42 -3.28 -4.40
C LYS A 67 -18.33 -2.15 -3.87
N ASN A 68 -17.87 -1.38 -2.88
CA ASN A 68 -18.65 -0.32 -2.23
C ASN A 68 -18.40 1.03 -2.91
N VAL A 69 -18.68 1.07 -4.21
CA VAL A 69 -18.58 2.25 -5.06
C VAL A 69 -19.87 2.42 -5.84
N ASP A 70 -20.25 3.66 -6.13
CA ASP A 70 -21.51 3.93 -6.83
C ASP A 70 -21.48 3.46 -8.30
N ASN A 71 -20.32 3.48 -8.95
CA ASN A 71 -20.16 3.09 -10.34
C ASN A 71 -19.21 1.88 -10.49
N ARG A 72 -19.70 0.82 -11.13
CA ARG A 72 -18.94 -0.43 -11.38
C ARG A 72 -17.63 -0.21 -12.13
N LEU A 73 -17.52 0.82 -12.96
CA LEU A 73 -16.26 1.17 -13.61
C LEU A 73 -15.15 1.42 -12.58
N TRP A 74 -15.46 2.19 -11.51
CA TRP A 74 -14.50 2.49 -10.46
C TRP A 74 -14.09 1.26 -9.64
N MET A 75 -14.95 0.25 -9.53
CA MET A 75 -14.59 -1.04 -8.92
C MET A 75 -13.48 -1.72 -9.74
N TYR A 76 -13.66 -1.80 -11.07
CA TYR A 76 -12.65 -2.42 -11.95
C TYR A 76 -11.35 -1.62 -11.96
N VAL A 77 -11.44 -0.30 -12.10
CA VAL A 77 -10.27 0.60 -12.04
C VAL A 77 -9.49 0.39 -10.74
N ALA A 78 -10.18 0.38 -9.59
CA ALA A 78 -9.52 0.17 -8.30
C ALA A 78 -8.80 -1.18 -8.20
N ARG A 79 -9.44 -2.26 -8.68
CA ARG A 79 -8.83 -3.59 -8.70
C ARG A 79 -7.61 -3.68 -9.59
N VAL A 80 -7.70 -3.11 -10.79
CA VAL A 80 -6.56 -3.03 -11.73
C VAL A 80 -5.42 -2.24 -11.08
N LEU A 81 -5.70 -1.09 -10.48
CA LEU A 81 -4.69 -0.28 -9.80
C LEU A 81 -4.04 -1.00 -8.61
N VAL A 82 -4.80 -1.78 -7.82
CA VAL A 82 -4.23 -2.62 -6.75
C VAL A 82 -3.27 -3.67 -7.34
N VAL A 83 -3.66 -4.35 -8.42
CA VAL A 83 -2.81 -5.37 -9.07
C VAL A 83 -1.55 -4.73 -9.66
N LEU A 84 -1.68 -3.63 -10.39
CA LEU A 84 -0.53 -2.90 -10.94
C LEU A 84 0.40 -2.39 -9.84
N GLY A 85 -0.16 -1.88 -8.74
CA GLY A 85 0.61 -1.45 -7.57
C GLY A 85 1.36 -2.61 -6.90
N LEU A 86 0.77 -3.80 -6.83
CA LEU A 86 1.46 -5.00 -6.34
C LEU A 86 2.58 -5.44 -7.27
N ILE A 87 2.36 -5.46 -8.58
CA ILE A 87 3.39 -5.80 -9.57
C ILE A 87 4.58 -4.85 -9.44
N ARG A 88 4.31 -3.54 -9.41
CA ARG A 88 5.34 -2.51 -9.24
C ARG A 88 6.11 -2.72 -7.93
N TYR A 89 5.41 -2.97 -6.83
CA TYR A 89 6.03 -3.23 -5.53
C TYR A 89 7.02 -4.41 -5.61
N PHE A 90 6.61 -5.53 -6.19
CA PHE A 90 7.49 -6.68 -6.34
C PHE A 90 8.67 -6.42 -7.28
N GLN A 91 8.49 -5.60 -8.32
CA GLN A 91 9.59 -5.18 -9.18
C GLN A 91 10.64 -4.36 -8.42
N GLU A 92 10.20 -3.38 -7.61
CA GLU A 92 11.10 -2.55 -6.79
C GLU A 92 11.86 -3.40 -5.76
N VAL A 93 11.19 -4.36 -5.12
CA VAL A 93 11.83 -5.30 -4.20
C VAL A 93 12.85 -6.19 -4.93
N ALA A 94 12.48 -6.73 -6.09
CA ALA A 94 13.36 -7.58 -6.88
C ALA A 94 14.60 -6.83 -7.42
N GLN A 95 14.46 -5.54 -7.72
CA GLN A 95 15.58 -4.67 -8.09
C GLN A 95 16.49 -4.41 -6.88
N SER A 96 15.91 -4.13 -5.71
CA SER A 96 16.65 -3.87 -4.48
C SER A 96 17.46 -5.08 -3.99
N LEU A 97 17.00 -6.30 -4.25
CA LEU A 97 17.73 -7.53 -3.90
C LEU A 97 18.90 -7.85 -4.86
N LYS A 98 18.94 -7.23 -6.04
CA LYS A 98 20.00 -7.43 -7.04
C LYS A 98 21.10 -6.38 -6.97
N ALA A 99 20.84 -5.26 -6.32
CA ALA A 99 21.78 -4.17 -6.08
C ALA A 99 22.69 -4.51 -4.89
#